data_AF-A0A5S6R5H0-F1
#
_entry.id   AF-A0A5S6R5H0-F1
#
_cell.length_a   1.000
_cell.length_b   1.000
_cell.length_c   1.000
_cell.angle_alpha   90.00
_cell.angle_beta   90.00
_cell.angle_gamma   90.00
#
_symmetry.space_group_name_H-M   'P 1'
#
loop_
_entity.id
_entity.type
_entity.pdbx_description
1 polymer ?
#
loop_
_entity_poly.entity_id
_entity_poly.type
_entity_poly.pdbx_seq_one_letter_code
_entity_poly.pdbx_strand_id
1 'polypeptide(L)'
;MPITLDDTIQFALSGDQLEQSSRTTVRTTKESLCGYEWYVECRTSEQDGQKEFLLLAVPCDDCGDFELLVDYELTVSIDDVQAKLVVDRELINCRYGSMDYCPMVLRVAVGPASADRTTSGCSLLARIIVHELLTVKRDDLTVETEQDGFIFSAATKMFYVDLRYLAGLGPGKFADLFERAKRGLRRMVVLSASPEELDVFLTALCRYGRPVITGRNWFTVFCLARDFRADSVIRLCEAFLINAKAIHIVRKLEYAIQYNMRHLDAFVVREVQRDGQNALELLYQYLETNGEELSQMHPRVLRTFGVFDEYVLL
;
A
#
# COMPACT_ATOMS: atom_id res chain seq x y z
N MET A 1 22.07 0.50 -8.97
CA MET A 1 21.35 1.79 -9.02
C MET A 1 19.87 1.47 -8.90
N PRO A 2 19.06 2.19 -8.09
CA PRO A 2 17.61 2.10 -8.25
C PRO A 2 17.28 2.60 -9.65
N ILE A 3 16.56 1.77 -10.42
CA ILE A 3 16.01 2.18 -11.70
C ILE A 3 14.70 2.88 -11.35
N THR A 4 14.70 4.21 -11.33
CA THR A 4 13.45 4.96 -11.29
C THR A 4 12.99 5.16 -12.71
N LEU A 5 11.92 4.45 -13.10
CA LEU A 5 11.28 4.58 -14.40
C LEU A 5 9.88 5.16 -14.17
N ASP A 6 9.58 6.30 -14.78
CA ASP A 6 8.27 6.96 -14.71
C ASP A 6 7.67 6.91 -16.11
N ASP A 7 6.75 5.99 -16.31
CA ASP A 7 6.09 5.77 -17.59
C ASP A 7 4.58 6.01 -17.45
N THR A 8 3.99 6.54 -18.51
CA THR A 8 2.54 6.71 -18.60
C THR A 8 2.01 5.81 -19.70
N ILE A 9 1.13 4.90 -19.31
CA ILE A 9 0.43 4.00 -20.22
C ILE A 9 -0.99 4.52 -20.40
N GLN A 10 -1.38 4.72 -21.66
CA GLN A 10 -2.73 5.09 -22.02
C GLN A 10 -3.49 3.86 -22.48
N PHE A 11 -4.60 3.57 -21.83
CA PHE A 11 -5.53 2.54 -22.27
C PHE A 11 -6.83 3.17 -22.78
N ALA A 12 -7.53 2.46 -23.66
CA ALA A 12 -8.81 2.91 -24.19
C ALA A 12 -9.85 1.80 -24.08
N LEU A 13 -11.08 2.19 -23.74
CA LEU A 13 -12.28 1.34 -23.85
C LEU A 13 -13.30 2.04 -24.73
N SER A 14 -13.88 1.32 -25.69
CA SER A 14 -14.99 1.82 -26.49
C SER A 14 -16.28 1.94 -25.65
N GLY A 15 -17.25 2.73 -26.13
CA GLY A 15 -18.58 2.80 -25.52
C GLY A 15 -19.23 1.41 -25.40
N ASP A 16 -19.16 0.61 -26.48
CA ASP A 16 -19.67 -0.76 -26.49
C ASP A 16 -19.01 -1.64 -25.41
N GLN A 17 -17.70 -1.50 -25.19
CA GLN A 17 -16.96 -2.22 -24.15
C GLN A 17 -17.41 -1.80 -22.75
N LEU A 18 -17.68 -0.51 -22.52
CA LEU A 18 -18.22 -0.02 -21.25
C LEU A 18 -19.63 -0.54 -21.01
N GLU A 19 -20.49 -0.58 -22.03
CA GLU A 19 -21.84 -1.14 -21.90
C GLU A 19 -21.79 -2.65 -21.61
N GLN A 20 -20.91 -3.38 -22.29
CA GLN A 20 -20.67 -4.81 -22.05
C GLN A 20 -20.18 -5.11 -20.64
N SER A 21 -19.43 -4.19 -20.02
CA SER A 21 -18.94 -4.33 -18.63
C SER A 21 -20.06 -4.47 -17.59
N SER A 22 -21.32 -4.17 -17.96
CA SER A 22 -22.52 -4.41 -17.15
C SER A 22 -22.95 -5.88 -17.08
N ARG A 23 -22.47 -6.72 -18.00
CA ARG A 23 -22.84 -8.14 -18.11
C ARG A 23 -21.67 -9.08 -17.87
N THR A 24 -20.46 -8.65 -18.23
CA THR A 24 -19.24 -9.44 -18.14
C THR A 24 -18.06 -8.54 -17.87
N THR A 25 -17.02 -9.06 -17.26
CA THR A 25 -15.72 -8.39 -17.19
C THR A 25 -15.19 -8.07 -18.59
N VAL A 26 -14.68 -6.85 -18.78
CA VAL A 26 -14.02 -6.40 -20.02
C VAL A 26 -12.59 -5.97 -19.71
N ARG A 27 -11.66 -6.19 -20.66
CA ARG A 27 -10.24 -5.89 -20.50
C ARG A 27 -9.74 -5.02 -21.66
N THR A 28 -8.83 -4.12 -21.35
CA THR A 28 -8.12 -3.34 -22.37
C THR A 28 -7.11 -4.20 -23.12
N THR A 29 -6.53 -3.65 -24.18
CA THR A 29 -5.27 -4.18 -24.71
C THR A 29 -4.20 -4.17 -23.62
N LYS A 30 -3.27 -5.13 -23.73
CA LYS A 30 -2.13 -5.23 -22.84
C LYS A 30 -0.99 -4.36 -23.35
N GLU A 31 -0.28 -3.74 -22.42
CA GLU A 31 0.88 -2.90 -22.69
C GLU A 31 2.07 -3.39 -21.88
N SER A 32 3.23 -3.55 -22.52
CA SER A 32 4.40 -4.14 -21.88
C SER A 32 5.29 -3.08 -21.24
N LEU A 33 5.57 -3.24 -19.96
CA LEU A 33 6.47 -2.37 -19.19
C LEU A 33 7.23 -3.18 -18.15
N CYS A 34 8.57 -3.06 -18.14
CA CYS A 34 9.47 -3.71 -17.18
C CYS A 34 9.29 -5.23 -17.04
N GLY A 35 9.02 -5.94 -18.14
CA GLY A 35 8.83 -7.40 -18.13
C GLY A 35 7.45 -7.85 -17.63
N TYR A 36 6.52 -6.91 -17.46
CA TYR A 36 5.12 -7.18 -17.14
C TYR A 36 4.21 -6.66 -18.25
N GLU A 37 3.15 -7.40 -18.55
CA GLU A 37 2.03 -6.94 -19.37
C GLU A 37 0.95 -6.35 -18.47
N TRP A 38 0.67 -5.06 -18.64
CA TRP A 38 -0.29 -4.29 -17.88
C TRP A 38 -1.59 -4.15 -18.65
N TYR A 39 -2.73 -4.21 -17.96
CA TYR A 39 -4.04 -4.00 -18.55
C TYR A 39 -5.02 -3.52 -17.49
N VAL A 40 -6.08 -2.85 -17.93
CA VAL A 40 -7.18 -2.47 -17.05
C VAL A 40 -8.34 -3.44 -17.23
N GLU A 41 -8.82 -3.97 -16.12
CA GLU A 41 -10.06 -4.73 -16.05
C GLU A 41 -11.19 -3.79 -15.62
N CYS A 42 -12.30 -3.81 -16.38
CA CYS A 42 -13.50 -3.05 -16.10
C CYS A 42 -14.67 -4.00 -15.86
N ARG A 43 -15.40 -3.76 -14.77
CA ARG A 43 -16.61 -4.50 -14.41
C ARG A 43 -17.61 -3.59 -13.71
N THR A 44 -18.83 -4.06 -13.55
CA THR A 44 -19.86 -3.33 -12.79
C THR A 44 -20.04 -3.98 -11.43
N SER A 45 -20.00 -3.17 -10.38
CA SER A 45 -20.24 -3.61 -9.01
C SER A 45 -21.68 -4.08 -8.86
N GLU A 46 -21.87 -5.28 -8.30
CA GLU A 46 -23.19 -5.87 -8.06
C GLU A 46 -23.97 -5.14 -6.96
N GLN A 47 -23.28 -4.41 -6.07
CA GLN A 47 -23.90 -3.80 -4.89
C GLN A 47 -24.54 -2.44 -5.19
N ASP A 48 -23.88 -1.62 -6.00
CA ASP A 48 -24.22 -0.21 -6.21
C ASP A 48 -24.27 0.18 -7.69
N GLY A 49 -24.02 -0.75 -8.61
CA GLY A 49 -24.05 -0.52 -10.05
C GLY A 49 -22.91 0.38 -10.56
N GLN A 50 -21.93 0.71 -9.72
CA GLN A 50 -20.79 1.55 -10.13
C GLN A 50 -19.85 0.80 -11.06
N LYS A 51 -19.14 1.54 -11.93
CA LYS A 51 -18.08 0.95 -12.74
C LYS A 51 -16.81 0.83 -11.91
N GLU A 52 -16.26 -0.36 -11.84
CA GLU A 52 -15.02 -0.69 -11.14
C GLU A 52 -13.90 -0.87 -12.16
N PHE A 53 -12.78 -0.18 -11.95
CA PHE A 53 -11.57 -0.27 -12.76
C PHE A 53 -10.42 -0.79 -11.91
N LEU A 54 -9.75 -1.83 -12.40
CA LEU A 54 -8.62 -2.47 -11.75
C LEU A 54 -7.42 -2.47 -12.70
N LEU A 55 -6.32 -1.85 -12.28
CA LEU A 55 -5.05 -2.00 -12.99
C LEU A 55 -4.43 -3.33 -12.58
N LEU A 56 -4.20 -4.21 -13.54
CA LEU A 56 -3.64 -5.54 -13.37
C LEU A 56 -2.36 -5.68 -14.19
N ALA A 57 -1.52 -6.62 -13.77
CA ALA A 57 -0.24 -6.90 -14.40
C ALA A 57 0.07 -8.39 -14.31
N VAL A 58 0.59 -8.96 -15.39
CA VAL A 58 1.09 -10.33 -15.43
C VAL A 58 2.52 -10.35 -15.95
N PRO A 59 3.42 -11.18 -15.41
CA PRO A 59 4.78 -11.28 -15.92
C PRO A 59 4.75 -11.78 -17.36
N CYS A 60 5.61 -11.23 -18.22
CA CYS A 60 5.88 -11.80 -19.53
C CYS A 60 6.55 -13.18 -19.36
N ASP A 61 6.46 -14.05 -20.38
CA ASP A 61 6.93 -15.44 -20.32
C ASP A 61 8.41 -15.60 -19.86
N ASP A 62 9.23 -14.56 -20.02
CA ASP A 62 10.65 -14.53 -19.65
C ASP A 62 10.95 -13.82 -18.30
N CYS A 63 9.93 -13.37 -17.56
CA CYS A 63 10.07 -12.53 -16.36
C CYS A 63 9.78 -13.29 -15.06
N GLY A 64 10.64 -14.25 -14.71
CA GLY A 64 10.50 -15.06 -13.48
C GLY A 64 11.30 -14.59 -12.26
N ASP A 65 12.26 -13.68 -12.44
CA ASP A 65 13.33 -13.47 -11.45
C ASP A 65 13.16 -12.24 -10.53
N PHE A 66 12.12 -11.42 -10.76
CA PHE A 66 11.90 -10.21 -9.97
C PHE A 66 10.43 -9.80 -9.85
N GLU A 67 10.15 -9.10 -8.75
CA GLU A 67 8.89 -8.41 -8.48
C GLU A 67 9.11 -6.90 -8.63
N LEU A 68 8.07 -6.13 -8.96
CA LEU A 68 8.17 -4.68 -9.06
C LEU A 68 7.64 -4.02 -7.80
N LEU A 69 8.35 -3.00 -7.33
CA LEU A 69 7.81 -2.05 -6.36
C LEU A 69 7.46 -0.76 -7.08
N VAL A 70 6.17 -0.43 -7.13
CA VAL A 70 5.67 0.68 -7.94
C VAL A 70 4.81 1.64 -7.13
N ASP A 71 4.85 2.93 -7.48
CA ASP A 71 3.71 3.80 -7.26
C ASP A 71 2.92 3.86 -8.56
N TYR A 72 1.60 3.95 -8.49
CA TYR A 72 0.82 4.24 -9.69
C TYR A 72 -0.37 5.15 -9.42
N GLU A 73 -0.77 5.84 -10.47
CA GLU A 73 -1.95 6.68 -10.53
C GLU A 73 -2.82 6.21 -11.68
N LEU A 74 -4.04 5.75 -11.38
CA LEU A 74 -5.05 5.40 -12.37
C LEU A 74 -6.07 6.52 -12.43
N THR A 75 -6.12 7.22 -13.56
CA THR A 75 -7.11 8.25 -13.87
C THR A 75 -8.07 7.73 -14.92
N VAL A 76 -9.36 7.85 -14.66
CA VAL A 76 -10.44 7.40 -15.53
C VAL A 76 -11.32 8.59 -15.87
N SER A 77 -11.54 8.83 -17.15
CA SER A 77 -12.44 9.88 -17.63
C SER A 77 -13.52 9.24 -18.50
N ILE A 78 -14.77 9.36 -18.06
CA ILE A 78 -15.97 8.83 -18.72
C ILE A 78 -16.93 10.00 -18.90
N ASP A 79 -17.15 10.41 -20.15
CA ASP A 79 -17.89 11.62 -20.49
C ASP A 79 -17.39 12.84 -19.66
N ASP A 80 -18.23 13.42 -18.79
CA ASP A 80 -17.89 14.58 -17.95
C ASP A 80 -17.36 14.21 -16.54
N VAL A 81 -17.23 12.92 -16.23
CA VAL A 81 -16.79 12.43 -14.92
C VAL A 81 -15.33 12.01 -14.98
N GLN A 82 -14.50 12.62 -14.14
CA GLN A 82 -13.12 12.22 -13.93
C GLN A 82 -12.94 11.67 -12.51
N ALA A 83 -12.30 10.50 -12.41
CA ALA A 83 -11.98 9.86 -11.14
C ALA A 83 -10.51 9.44 -11.13
N LYS A 84 -9.90 9.42 -9.95
CA LYS A 84 -8.47 9.16 -9.78
C LYS A 84 -8.21 8.27 -8.56
N LEU A 85 -7.36 7.27 -8.74
CA LEU A 85 -6.83 6.40 -7.70
C LEU A 85 -5.31 6.57 -7.65
N VAL A 86 -4.77 6.81 -6.46
CA VAL A 86 -3.32 6.87 -6.22
C VAL A 86 -2.96 5.71 -5.30
N VAL A 87 -1.91 4.97 -5.66
CA VAL A 87 -1.40 3.83 -4.88
C VAL A 87 0.10 3.98 -4.70
N ASP A 88 0.57 3.93 -3.46
CA ASP A 88 1.98 4.04 -3.11
C ASP A 88 2.58 2.68 -2.75
N ARG A 89 3.77 2.40 -3.30
CA ARG A 89 4.59 1.23 -3.02
C ARG A 89 3.81 -0.09 -3.08
N GLU A 90 3.06 -0.29 -4.15
CA GLU A 90 2.40 -1.55 -4.46
C GLU A 90 3.43 -2.57 -4.95
N LEU A 91 3.23 -3.82 -4.55
CA LEU A 91 4.10 -4.93 -4.94
C LEU A 91 3.44 -5.70 -6.08
N ILE A 92 4.10 -5.72 -7.23
CA ILE A 92 3.62 -6.40 -8.44
C ILE A 92 4.41 -7.69 -8.61
N ASN A 93 3.70 -8.81 -8.64
CA ASN A 93 4.27 -10.14 -8.79
C ASN A 93 3.39 -11.02 -9.69
N CYS A 94 3.76 -12.29 -9.84
CA CYS A 94 3.05 -13.23 -10.71
C CYS A 94 1.58 -13.47 -10.33
N ARG A 95 1.17 -13.12 -9.11
CA ARG A 95 -0.22 -13.25 -8.62
C ARG A 95 -1.03 -11.98 -8.81
N TYR A 96 -0.42 -10.87 -9.25
CA TYR A 96 -1.09 -9.58 -9.38
C TYR A 96 -2.19 -9.57 -10.46
N GLY A 97 -2.19 -10.54 -11.38
CA GLY A 97 -3.28 -10.77 -12.34
C GLY A 97 -4.39 -11.71 -11.84
N SER A 98 -4.28 -12.29 -10.64
CA SER A 98 -5.30 -13.16 -10.05
C SER A 98 -6.26 -12.37 -9.16
N MET A 99 -7.54 -12.75 -9.19
CA MET A 99 -8.58 -12.24 -8.29
C MET A 99 -8.31 -12.55 -6.80
N ASP A 100 -7.43 -13.53 -6.52
CA ASP A 100 -7.00 -13.85 -5.15
C ASP A 100 -6.13 -12.72 -4.55
N TYR A 101 -5.49 -11.92 -5.41
CA TYR A 101 -4.70 -10.76 -4.99
C TYR A 101 -5.60 -9.53 -5.04
N CYS A 102 -6.31 -9.23 -3.95
CA CYS A 102 -7.26 -8.11 -3.85
C CYS A 102 -6.66 -6.78 -4.39
N PRO A 103 -6.90 -6.36 -5.65
CA PRO A 103 -6.25 -5.19 -6.22
C PRO A 103 -6.93 -3.93 -5.70
N MET A 104 -6.25 -2.79 -5.72
CA MET A 104 -6.93 -1.53 -5.43
C MET A 104 -7.91 -1.22 -6.57
N VAL A 105 -9.16 -0.92 -6.19
CA VAL A 105 -10.26 -0.69 -7.13
C VAL A 105 -10.61 0.78 -7.19
N LEU A 106 -10.62 1.35 -8.40
CA LEU A 106 -11.20 2.67 -8.63
C LEU A 106 -12.67 2.52 -9.01
N ARG A 107 -13.56 3.14 -8.24
CA ARG A 107 -15.00 3.14 -8.52
C ARG A 107 -15.44 4.46 -9.12
N VAL A 108 -16.25 4.39 -10.16
CA VAL A 108 -16.82 5.55 -10.84
C VAL A 108 -18.33 5.40 -10.90
N ALA A 109 -19.03 6.36 -10.29
CA ALA A 109 -20.46 6.50 -10.41
C ALA A 109 -20.78 7.07 -11.80
N VAL A 110 -21.09 6.19 -12.75
CA VAL A 110 -21.64 6.61 -14.04
C VAL A 110 -23.14 6.78 -13.83
N GLY A 111 -23.67 7.97 -14.13
CA GLY A 111 -25.11 8.25 -14.00
C GLY A 111 -25.95 7.22 -14.77
N PRO A 112 -27.25 7.05 -14.43
CA PRO A 112 -28.11 6.14 -15.16
C PRO A 112 -28.03 6.49 -16.65
N ALA A 113 -27.69 5.51 -17.48
CA ALA A 113 -27.68 5.66 -18.92
C ALA A 113 -29.07 6.15 -19.34
N SER A 114 -29.23 7.46 -19.54
CA SER A 114 -30.39 7.98 -20.25
C SER A 114 -30.33 7.32 -21.62
N ALA A 115 -31.41 6.66 -22.04
CA ALA A 115 -31.49 5.79 -23.21
C ALA A 115 -31.05 6.42 -24.57
N ASP A 116 -30.72 7.71 -24.59
CA ASP A 116 -30.27 8.48 -25.75
C ASP A 116 -28.80 8.95 -25.71
N ARG A 117 -28.02 8.64 -24.66
CA ARG A 117 -26.59 8.98 -24.61
C ARG A 117 -25.74 7.75 -24.86
N THR A 118 -25.31 7.56 -26.10
CA THR A 118 -24.15 6.72 -26.39
C THR A 118 -22.95 7.33 -25.65
N THR A 119 -22.43 6.62 -24.65
CA THR A 119 -21.17 7.02 -23.97
C THR A 119 -20.10 7.22 -25.03
N SER A 120 -19.56 8.44 -25.10
CA SER A 120 -18.80 8.92 -26.26
C SER A 120 -17.36 8.34 -26.32
N GLY A 121 -16.91 7.73 -25.22
CA GLY A 121 -15.66 7.00 -25.10
C GLY A 121 -15.14 7.06 -23.67
N CYS A 122 -14.41 6.04 -23.23
CA CYS A 122 -13.68 6.08 -21.95
C CYS A 122 -12.19 6.16 -22.23
N SER A 123 -11.54 7.14 -21.60
CA SER A 123 -10.09 7.23 -21.60
C SER A 123 -9.56 6.83 -20.22
N LEU A 124 -8.57 5.96 -20.23
CA LEU A 124 -7.92 5.43 -19.05
C LEU A 124 -6.45 5.81 -19.14
N LEU A 125 -5.94 6.47 -18.11
CA LEU A 125 -4.53 6.83 -18.04
C LEU A 125 -3.94 6.25 -16.76
N ALA A 126 -2.95 5.38 -16.91
CA ALA A 126 -2.18 4.83 -15.81
C ALA A 126 -0.77 5.43 -15.87
N ARG A 127 -0.42 6.26 -14.88
CA ARG A 127 0.97 6.66 -14.67
C ARG A 127 1.60 5.71 -13.68
N ILE A 128 2.66 5.02 -14.07
CA ILE A 128 3.34 3.99 -13.29
C ILE A 128 4.77 4.45 -13.05
N ILE A 129 5.14 4.56 -11.78
CA ILE A 129 6.49 4.88 -11.35
C ILE A 129 7.08 3.61 -10.74
N VAL A 130 7.97 2.95 -11.48
CA VAL A 130 8.75 1.83 -10.97
C VAL A 130 9.88 2.39 -10.13
N HIS A 131 9.86 2.07 -8.84
CA HIS A 131 10.95 2.46 -7.93
C HIS A 131 12.10 1.48 -8.01
N GLU A 132 11.78 0.19 -7.96
CA GLU A 132 12.77 -0.87 -7.80
C GLU A 132 12.31 -2.20 -8.41
N LEU A 133 13.27 -2.93 -8.98
CA LEU A 133 13.13 -4.34 -9.36
C LEU A 133 13.66 -5.18 -8.20
N LEU A 134 12.77 -5.90 -7.54
CA LEU A 134 13.05 -6.68 -6.34
C LEU A 134 13.40 -8.12 -6.71
N THR A 135 14.68 -8.48 -6.62
CA THR A 135 15.08 -9.88 -6.72
C THR A 135 14.59 -10.66 -5.51
N VAL A 136 13.79 -11.70 -5.74
CA VAL A 136 13.32 -12.61 -4.69
C VAL A 136 14.52 -13.44 -4.21
N LYS A 137 14.92 -13.24 -2.96
CA LYS A 137 15.96 -14.06 -2.30
C LYS A 137 15.37 -15.30 -1.64
N ARG A 138 14.14 -15.17 -1.15
CA ARG A 138 13.49 -16.20 -0.34
C ARG A 138 12.01 -16.28 -0.68
N ASP A 139 11.65 -17.21 -1.56
CA ASP A 139 10.28 -17.32 -2.02
C ASP A 139 9.34 -17.91 -0.96
N ASP A 140 9.79 -18.95 -0.26
CA ASP A 140 9.02 -19.62 0.80
C ASP A 140 9.81 -19.65 2.11
N LEU A 141 9.30 -18.92 3.11
CA LEU A 141 9.87 -18.86 4.46
C LEU A 141 9.51 -20.08 5.32
N THR A 142 8.65 -20.98 4.86
CA THR A 142 8.24 -22.18 5.61
C THR A 142 9.18 -23.38 5.41
N VAL A 143 10.14 -23.24 4.49
CA VAL A 143 11.17 -24.25 4.20
C VAL A 143 12.48 -23.87 4.90
N GLU A 144 13.16 -24.83 5.51
CA GLU A 144 14.49 -24.62 6.12
C GLU A 144 15.58 -24.52 5.04
N THR A 145 16.61 -23.69 5.25
CA THR A 145 17.86 -23.76 4.47
C THR A 145 19.09 -23.71 5.35
N GLU A 146 20.26 -23.94 4.74
CA GLU A 146 21.56 -23.78 5.39
C GLU A 146 21.78 -22.40 6.01
N GLN A 147 21.19 -21.35 5.42
CA GLN A 147 21.31 -19.97 5.92
C GLN A 147 20.19 -19.60 6.90
N ASP A 148 18.99 -20.15 6.70
CA ASP A 148 17.79 -19.86 7.49
C ASP A 148 17.47 -21.00 8.47
N GLY A 149 18.23 -21.07 9.57
CA GLY A 149 18.10 -22.16 10.55
C GLY A 149 17.34 -21.80 11.84
N PHE A 150 16.97 -20.53 12.06
CA PHE A 150 16.26 -20.11 13.27
C PHE A 150 14.76 -20.04 13.01
N ILE A 151 13.98 -20.59 13.94
CA ILE A 151 12.53 -20.79 13.76
C ILE A 151 11.75 -19.72 14.52
N PHE A 152 10.92 -18.97 13.80
CA PHE A 152 9.78 -18.28 14.39
C PHE A 152 8.53 -19.12 14.19
N SER A 153 7.76 -19.34 15.27
CA SER A 153 6.51 -20.12 15.17
C SER A 153 5.34 -19.33 15.73
N ALA A 154 4.24 -19.28 14.97
CA ALA A 154 2.94 -18.77 15.40
C ALA A 154 1.91 -19.89 15.24
N ALA A 155 1.25 -20.27 16.34
CA ALA A 155 0.43 -21.47 16.43
C ALA A 155 1.18 -22.71 15.90
N THR A 156 0.69 -23.33 14.82
CA THR A 156 1.29 -24.51 14.18
C THR A 156 2.20 -24.19 13.00
N LYS A 157 2.21 -22.94 12.49
CA LYS A 157 3.08 -22.55 11.38
C LYS A 157 4.48 -22.22 11.88
N MET A 158 5.47 -22.61 11.10
CA MET A 158 6.89 -22.38 11.35
C MET A 158 7.50 -21.61 10.17
N PHE A 159 8.32 -20.63 10.51
CA PHE A 159 9.03 -19.78 9.57
C PHE A 159 10.52 -19.83 9.90
N TYR A 160 11.32 -20.08 8.88
CA TYR A 160 12.76 -20.23 8.95
C TYR A 160 13.41 -18.97 8.42
N VAL A 161 14.29 -18.37 9.22
CA VAL A 161 14.93 -17.09 8.90
C VAL A 161 16.41 -17.05 9.27
N ASP A 162 17.15 -16.24 8.54
CA ASP A 162 18.47 -15.78 8.95
C ASP A 162 18.35 -14.76 10.10
N LEU A 163 18.50 -15.27 11.33
CA LEU A 163 18.49 -14.44 12.53
C LEU A 163 19.67 -13.46 12.57
N ARG A 164 20.79 -13.73 11.89
CA ARG A 164 21.91 -12.79 11.79
C ARG A 164 21.50 -11.56 11.00
N TYR A 165 20.82 -11.76 9.87
CA TYR A 165 20.25 -10.67 9.09
C TYR A 165 19.26 -9.84 9.93
N LEU A 166 18.30 -10.49 10.60
CA LEU A 166 17.31 -9.78 11.43
C LEU A 166 17.96 -9.01 12.60
N ALA A 167 18.97 -9.58 13.24
CA ALA A 167 19.75 -8.89 14.28
C ALA A 167 20.54 -7.70 13.72
N GLY A 168 20.95 -7.76 12.45
CA GLY A 168 21.60 -6.66 11.74
C GLY A 168 20.69 -5.47 11.44
N LEU A 169 19.37 -5.63 11.53
CA LEU A 169 18.42 -4.52 11.32
C LEU A 169 18.51 -3.47 12.44
N GLY A 170 19.03 -3.81 13.62
CA GLY A 170 19.24 -2.86 14.70
C GLY A 170 19.17 -3.50 16.10
N PRO A 171 19.39 -2.70 17.15
CA PRO A 171 19.20 -3.17 18.52
C PRO A 171 17.73 -3.55 18.76
N GLY A 172 17.47 -4.43 19.73
CA GLY A 172 16.13 -4.89 20.08
C GLY A 172 16.06 -6.40 20.26
N LYS A 173 14.84 -6.96 20.20
CA LYS A 173 14.65 -8.39 20.48
C LYS A 173 15.38 -9.29 19.49
N PHE A 174 15.59 -8.90 18.23
CA PHE A 174 16.35 -9.72 17.28
C PHE A 174 17.82 -9.88 17.68
N ALA A 175 18.47 -8.80 18.13
CA ALA A 175 19.84 -8.87 18.62
C ALA A 175 19.94 -9.74 19.89
N ASP A 176 19.02 -9.58 20.83
CA ASP A 176 18.96 -10.41 22.04
C ASP A 176 18.73 -11.90 21.70
N LEU A 177 17.83 -12.18 20.75
CA LEU A 177 17.57 -13.53 20.26
C LEU A 177 18.79 -14.12 19.59
N PHE A 178 19.54 -13.34 18.82
CA PHE A 178 20.77 -13.80 18.17
C PHE A 178 21.83 -14.21 19.18
N GLU A 179 22.03 -13.44 20.25
CA GLU A 179 22.93 -13.83 21.34
C GLU A 179 22.46 -15.09 22.08
N ARG A 180 21.15 -15.25 22.27
CA ARG A 180 20.57 -16.48 22.84
C ARG A 180 20.71 -17.67 21.88
N ALA A 181 20.65 -17.43 20.57
CA ALA A 181 20.80 -18.47 19.56
C ALA A 181 22.22 -19.03 19.52
N LYS A 182 23.24 -18.18 19.71
CA LYS A 182 24.63 -18.62 19.94
C LYS A 182 24.79 -19.56 21.14
N ARG A 183 23.86 -19.51 22.11
CA ARG A 183 23.81 -20.38 23.30
C ARG A 183 22.92 -21.62 23.12
N GLY A 184 22.46 -21.89 21.89
CA GLY A 184 21.68 -23.09 21.55
C GLY A 184 20.17 -22.88 21.42
N LEU A 185 19.65 -21.66 21.60
CA LEU A 185 18.25 -21.38 21.28
C LEU A 185 18.03 -21.48 19.76
N ARG A 186 17.12 -22.34 19.31
CA ARG A 186 16.84 -22.49 17.86
C ARG A 186 15.47 -21.99 17.43
N ARG A 187 14.59 -21.66 18.39
CA ARG A 187 13.22 -21.26 18.10
C ARG A 187 12.69 -20.19 19.03
N MET A 188 11.76 -19.40 18.53
CA MET A 188 10.94 -18.46 19.28
C MET A 188 9.47 -18.64 18.92
N VAL A 189 8.62 -18.77 19.94
CA VAL A 189 7.16 -18.75 19.76
C VAL A 189 6.69 -17.31 19.82
N VAL A 190 5.97 -16.86 18.80
CA VAL A 190 5.34 -15.54 18.72
C VAL A 190 3.87 -15.69 19.09
N LEU A 191 3.50 -15.12 20.24
CA LEU A 191 2.13 -15.20 20.77
C LEU A 191 1.30 -13.95 20.48
N SER A 192 1.93 -12.86 20.03
CA SER A 192 1.26 -11.58 19.79
C SER A 192 0.72 -11.41 18.37
N ALA A 193 0.88 -12.42 17.51
CA ALA A 193 0.45 -12.39 16.11
C ALA A 193 -0.15 -13.72 15.67
N SER A 194 -1.10 -13.64 14.74
CA SER A 194 -1.57 -14.79 13.97
C SER A 194 -0.47 -15.32 13.04
N PRO A 195 -0.60 -16.55 12.53
CA PRO A 195 0.32 -17.06 11.52
C PRO A 195 0.39 -16.19 10.26
N GLU A 196 -0.73 -15.59 9.86
CA GLU A 196 -0.83 -14.72 8.69
C GLU A 196 -0.13 -13.37 8.92
N GLU A 197 -0.28 -12.78 10.10
CA GLU A 197 0.42 -11.54 10.46
C GLU A 197 1.93 -11.74 10.55
N LEU A 198 2.36 -12.88 11.13
CA LEU A 198 3.77 -13.23 11.20
C LEU A 198 4.37 -13.48 9.82
N ASP A 199 3.63 -14.13 8.92
CA ASP A 199 4.04 -14.34 7.52
C ASP A 199 4.24 -13.01 6.80
N VAL A 200 3.26 -12.09 6.88
CA VAL A 200 3.36 -10.75 6.30
C VAL A 200 4.60 -10.01 6.83
N PHE A 201 4.83 -10.07 8.14
CA PHE A 201 5.97 -9.40 8.77
C PHE A 201 7.32 -9.98 8.31
N LEU A 202 7.49 -11.30 8.39
CA LEU A 202 8.76 -11.93 8.00
C LEU A 202 8.99 -11.85 6.49
N THR A 203 7.95 -11.96 5.67
CA THR A 203 8.03 -11.76 4.22
C THR A 203 8.51 -10.34 3.91
N ALA A 204 7.93 -9.32 4.56
CA ALA A 204 8.35 -7.93 4.37
C ALA A 204 9.82 -7.69 4.73
N LEU A 205 10.36 -8.39 5.74
CA LEU A 205 11.73 -8.22 6.19
C LEU A 205 12.75 -9.06 5.41
N CYS A 206 12.43 -10.32 5.12
CA CYS A 206 13.43 -11.32 4.70
C CYS A 206 13.41 -11.63 3.20
N ARG A 207 12.24 -11.53 2.53
CA ARG A 207 12.04 -12.04 1.15
C ARG A 207 13.05 -11.48 0.13
N TYR A 208 13.42 -10.21 0.29
CA TYR A 208 14.24 -9.46 -0.68
C TYR A 208 15.67 -9.18 -0.19
N GLY A 209 16.07 -9.74 0.96
CA GLY A 209 17.36 -9.41 1.61
C GLY A 209 17.45 -7.98 2.15
N ARG A 210 16.33 -7.25 2.17
CA ARG A 210 16.14 -5.95 2.80
C ARG A 210 14.65 -5.77 3.14
N PRO A 211 14.29 -4.92 4.12
CA PRO A 211 12.90 -4.64 4.40
C PRO A 211 12.19 -3.92 3.25
N VAL A 212 11.01 -4.41 2.86
CA VAL A 212 10.13 -3.81 1.85
C VAL A 212 8.78 -3.49 2.48
N ILE A 213 8.54 -2.19 2.69
CA ILE A 213 7.30 -1.67 3.26
C ILE A 213 6.39 -1.15 2.14
N THR A 214 5.13 -1.59 2.17
CA THR A 214 4.11 -1.32 1.15
C THR A 214 2.83 -0.78 1.79
N GLY A 215 1.94 -0.21 0.97
CA GLY A 215 0.60 0.19 1.44
C GLY A 215 -0.21 -0.94 2.09
N ARG A 216 0.07 -2.20 1.74
CA ARG A 216 -0.64 -3.38 2.26
C ARG A 216 -0.08 -3.93 3.56
N ASN A 217 1.22 -3.80 3.79
CA ASN A 217 1.89 -4.47 4.91
C ASN A 217 2.31 -3.55 6.05
N TRP A 218 2.37 -2.22 5.82
CA TRP A 218 3.05 -1.30 6.74
C TRP A 218 2.50 -1.38 8.17
N PHE A 219 1.19 -1.57 8.33
CA PHE A 219 0.53 -1.56 9.64
C PHE A 219 0.87 -2.82 10.43
N THR A 220 0.71 -3.99 9.82
CA THR A 220 1.12 -5.28 10.42
C THR A 220 2.60 -5.27 10.76
N VAL A 221 3.44 -4.76 9.86
CA VAL A 221 4.88 -4.64 10.09
C VAL A 221 5.18 -3.70 11.25
N PHE A 222 4.49 -2.56 11.33
CA PHE A 222 4.66 -1.60 12.42
C PHE A 222 4.28 -2.19 13.78
N CYS A 223 3.12 -2.86 13.87
CA CYS A 223 2.65 -3.48 15.11
C CYS A 223 3.64 -4.52 15.63
N LEU A 224 4.09 -5.43 14.76
CA LEU A 224 5.07 -6.45 15.16
C LEU A 224 6.45 -5.85 15.41
N ALA A 225 6.89 -4.84 14.66
CA ALA A 225 8.14 -4.15 14.94
C ALA A 225 8.15 -3.51 16.34
N ARG A 226 7.02 -2.97 16.81
CA ARG A 226 6.88 -2.48 18.20
C ARG A 226 7.02 -3.60 19.22
N ASP A 227 6.37 -4.74 18.99
CA ASP A 227 6.50 -5.90 19.86
C ASP A 227 7.94 -6.42 19.92
N PHE A 228 8.62 -6.44 18.78
CA PHE A 228 10.03 -6.83 18.66
C PHE A 228 11.01 -5.73 19.10
N ARG A 229 10.51 -4.52 19.41
CA ARG A 229 11.34 -3.33 19.71
C ARG A 229 12.38 -3.07 18.61
N ALA A 230 11.97 -3.26 17.36
CA ALA A 230 12.81 -3.06 16.18
C ALA A 230 12.64 -1.61 15.69
N ASP A 231 13.28 -0.66 16.39
CA ASP A 231 13.11 0.78 16.12
C ASP A 231 13.51 1.18 14.69
N SER A 232 14.45 0.47 14.08
CA SER A 232 14.81 0.67 12.68
C SER A 232 13.68 0.33 11.72
N VAL A 233 12.96 -0.76 11.97
CA VAL A 233 11.80 -1.17 11.16
C VAL A 233 10.64 -0.20 11.39
N ILE A 234 10.42 0.26 12.63
CA ILE A 234 9.44 1.32 12.92
C ILE A 234 9.74 2.58 12.11
N ARG A 235 11.00 3.02 12.05
CA ARG A 235 11.41 4.18 11.24
C ARG A 235 11.17 3.98 9.75
N LEU A 236 11.26 2.75 9.24
CA LEU A 236 10.94 2.45 7.84
C LEU A 236 9.42 2.56 7.58
N CYS A 237 8.58 2.14 8.51
CA CYS A 237 7.13 2.36 8.42
C CYS A 237 6.79 3.86 8.47
N GLU A 238 7.42 4.64 9.37
CA GLU A 238 7.24 6.09 9.39
C GLU A 238 7.71 6.74 8.08
N ALA A 239 8.86 6.32 7.55
CA ALA A 239 9.37 6.82 6.27
C ALA A 239 8.42 6.48 5.10
N PHE A 240 7.79 5.31 5.11
CA PHE A 240 6.73 5.00 4.15
C PHE A 240 5.56 6.00 4.26
N LEU A 241 5.00 6.16 5.46
CA LEU A 241 3.86 7.06 5.69
C LEU A 241 4.17 8.52 5.35
N ILE A 242 5.39 8.99 5.64
CA ILE A 242 5.86 10.33 5.26
C ILE A 242 5.75 10.51 3.74
N ASN A 243 6.23 9.54 2.96
CA ASN A 243 6.31 9.63 1.50
C ASN A 243 5.02 9.22 0.77
N ALA A 244 4.09 8.53 1.42
CA ALA A 244 2.84 8.07 0.81
C ALA A 244 1.96 9.26 0.36
N LYS A 245 1.63 9.33 -0.92
CA LYS A 245 0.78 10.38 -1.52
C LYS A 245 -0.71 10.08 -1.38
N ALA A 246 -1.09 8.81 -1.34
CA ALA A 246 -2.46 8.35 -1.19
C ALA A 246 -3.02 8.60 0.22
N ILE A 247 -2.15 8.80 1.22
CA ILE A 247 -2.57 9.05 2.60
C ILE A 247 -2.61 10.56 2.85
N HIS A 248 -3.81 11.07 3.17
CA HIS A 248 -3.99 12.49 3.48
C HIS A 248 -3.16 12.94 4.70
N ILE A 249 -2.67 14.18 4.71
CA ILE A 249 -1.81 14.71 5.78
C ILE A 249 -2.49 14.71 7.16
N VAL A 250 -3.81 14.92 7.21
CA VAL A 250 -4.61 14.81 8.44
C VAL A 250 -4.57 13.37 8.97
N ARG A 251 -4.83 12.37 8.13
CA ARG A 251 -4.76 10.95 8.49
C ARG A 251 -3.35 10.54 8.93
N LYS A 252 -2.30 11.08 8.30
CA LYS A 252 -0.91 10.88 8.75
C LYS A 252 -0.71 11.37 10.19
N LEU A 253 -1.27 12.54 10.55
CA LEU A 253 -1.20 13.04 11.93
C LEU A 253 -2.00 12.17 12.90
N GLU A 254 -3.17 11.69 12.51
CA GLU A 254 -3.96 10.76 13.33
C GLU A 254 -3.17 9.49 13.65
N TYR A 255 -2.57 8.86 12.64
CA TYR A 255 -1.67 7.72 12.86
C TYR A 255 -0.50 8.08 13.77
N ALA A 256 0.08 9.25 13.59
CA ALA A 256 1.21 9.69 14.40
C ALA A 256 0.84 9.82 15.88
N ILE A 257 -0.33 10.37 16.18
CA ILE A 257 -0.87 10.52 17.53
C ILE A 257 -1.26 9.16 18.11
N GLN A 258 -2.09 8.40 17.39
CA GLN A 258 -2.65 7.13 17.85
C GLN A 258 -1.55 6.12 18.18
N TYR A 259 -0.50 6.09 17.36
CA TYR A 259 0.56 5.10 17.46
C TYR A 259 1.89 5.64 18.01
N ASN A 260 1.92 6.91 18.44
CA ASN A 260 3.12 7.59 18.95
C ASN A 260 4.32 7.57 17.98
N MET A 261 4.06 7.78 16.68
CA MET A 261 5.09 7.85 15.64
C MET A 261 5.73 9.24 15.59
N ARG A 262 6.82 9.41 16.34
CA ARG A 262 7.45 10.72 16.57
C ARG A 262 8.03 11.36 15.31
N HIS A 263 8.57 10.57 14.38
CA HIS A 263 9.16 11.12 13.16
C HIS A 263 8.07 11.55 12.18
N LEU A 264 7.00 10.76 12.07
CA LEU A 264 5.83 11.14 11.28
C LEU A 264 5.17 12.41 11.84
N ASP A 265 4.98 12.46 13.16
CA ASP A 265 4.42 13.62 13.87
C ASP A 265 5.21 14.90 13.59
N ALA A 266 6.53 14.85 13.79
CA ALA A 266 7.41 15.99 13.57
C ALA A 266 7.45 16.41 12.08
N PHE A 267 7.32 15.47 11.15
CA PHE A 267 7.21 15.78 9.72
C PHE A 267 5.90 16.52 9.44
N VAL A 268 4.75 15.95 9.83
CA VAL A 268 3.43 16.53 9.53
C VAL A 268 3.29 17.92 10.13
N VAL A 269 3.68 18.11 11.40
CA VAL A 269 3.61 19.42 12.06
C VAL A 269 4.44 20.48 11.30
N ARG A 270 5.64 20.13 10.84
CA ARG A 270 6.46 21.06 10.05
C ARG A 270 5.85 21.37 8.69
N GLU A 271 5.30 20.38 7.99
CA GLU A 271 4.67 20.59 6.70
C GLU A 271 3.44 21.50 6.81
N VAL A 272 2.58 21.26 7.80
CA VAL A 272 1.39 22.09 8.07
C VAL A 272 1.78 23.52 8.47
N GLN A 273 2.82 23.68 9.31
CA GLN A 273 3.32 25.01 9.67
C GLN A 273 3.92 25.77 8.49
N ARG A 274 4.59 25.07 7.56
CA ARG A 274 5.14 25.67 6.34
C ARG A 274 4.03 26.20 5.43
N ASP A 275 2.92 25.48 5.33
CA ASP A 275 1.76 25.81 4.51
C ASP A 275 0.59 26.39 5.33
N GLY A 276 0.90 27.11 6.41
CA GLY A 276 -0.07 27.50 7.43
C GLY A 276 -1.27 28.33 6.94
N GLN A 277 -1.20 28.89 5.73
CA GLN A 277 -2.32 29.60 5.08
C GLN A 277 -3.41 28.63 4.60
N ASN A 278 -3.04 27.41 4.21
CA ASN A 278 -3.95 26.40 3.65
C ASN A 278 -4.27 25.27 4.63
N ALA A 279 -3.72 25.31 5.85
CA ALA A 279 -3.91 24.26 6.85
C ALA A 279 -5.39 23.96 7.14
N LEU A 280 -6.21 25.00 7.33
CA LEU A 280 -7.63 24.83 7.60
C LEU A 280 -8.40 24.29 6.38
N GLU A 281 -8.02 24.70 5.17
CA GLU A 281 -8.59 24.18 3.91
C GLU A 281 -8.30 22.69 3.74
N LEU A 282 -7.07 22.26 4.01
CA LEU A 282 -6.69 20.84 4.01
C LEU A 282 -7.53 20.01 4.98
N LEU A 283 -7.84 20.55 6.17
CA LEU A 283 -8.71 19.89 7.13
C LEU A 283 -10.15 19.79 6.61
N TYR A 284 -10.71 20.87 6.07
CA TYR A 284 -12.07 20.85 5.53
C TYR A 284 -12.22 19.88 4.35
N GLN A 285 -11.28 19.91 3.40
CA GLN A 285 -11.28 19.00 2.26
C GLN A 285 -11.25 17.54 2.71
N TYR A 286 -10.44 17.25 3.74
CA TYR A 286 -10.35 15.91 4.31
C TYR A 286 -11.66 15.47 4.96
N LEU A 287 -12.27 16.32 5.79
CA LEU A 287 -13.54 16.02 6.46
C LEU A 287 -14.66 15.79 5.46
N GLU A 288 -14.77 16.65 4.44
CA GLU A 288 -15.76 16.51 3.36
C GLU A 288 -15.56 15.20 2.59
N THR A 289 -14.32 14.89 2.20
CA THR A 289 -14.01 13.66 1.44
C THR A 289 -14.30 12.37 2.22
N ASN A 290 -14.16 12.41 3.56
CA ASN A 290 -14.36 11.23 4.41
C ASN A 290 -15.74 11.19 5.08
N GLY A 291 -16.59 12.22 4.90
CA GLY A 291 -17.86 12.36 5.61
C GLY A 291 -17.69 12.45 7.13
N GLU A 292 -16.58 13.04 7.58
CA GLU A 292 -16.24 13.20 8.99
C GLU A 292 -16.56 14.63 9.47
N GLU A 293 -16.85 14.78 10.76
CA GLU A 293 -17.11 16.08 11.39
C GLU A 293 -15.93 16.53 12.28
N LEU A 294 -15.80 17.85 12.50
CA LEU A 294 -14.82 18.41 13.43
C LEU A 294 -14.94 17.80 14.85
N SER A 295 -16.16 17.47 15.27
CA SER A 295 -16.46 16.84 16.57
C SER A 295 -15.82 15.46 16.75
N GLN A 296 -15.52 14.78 15.64
CA GLN A 296 -14.91 13.46 15.61
C GLN A 296 -13.38 13.51 15.60
N MET A 297 -12.80 14.70 15.36
CA MET A 297 -11.35 14.88 15.26
C MET A 297 -10.68 14.93 16.63
N HIS A 298 -9.50 14.32 16.74
CA HIS A 298 -8.70 14.42 17.95
C HIS A 298 -8.29 15.89 18.22
N PRO A 299 -8.37 16.42 19.46
CA PRO A 299 -8.11 17.83 19.76
C PRO A 299 -6.72 18.32 19.31
N ARG A 300 -5.72 17.44 19.34
CA ARG A 300 -4.37 17.77 18.84
C ARG A 300 -4.32 17.95 17.31
N VAL A 301 -5.15 17.22 16.56
CA VAL A 301 -5.30 17.43 15.11
C VAL A 301 -5.87 18.83 14.89
N LEU A 302 -7.02 19.13 15.50
CA LEU A 302 -7.67 20.45 15.43
C LEU A 302 -6.70 21.60 15.70
N ARG A 303 -5.98 21.55 16.83
CA ARG A 303 -4.97 22.57 17.17
C ARG A 303 -3.83 22.69 16.16
N THR A 304 -3.40 21.58 15.56
CA THR A 304 -2.31 21.60 14.56
C THR A 304 -2.75 22.31 13.28
N PHE A 305 -4.03 22.20 12.92
CA PHE A 305 -4.64 22.85 11.77
C PHE A 305 -5.30 24.21 12.09
N GLY A 306 -5.02 24.78 13.26
CA GLY A 306 -5.45 26.13 13.64
C GLY A 306 -6.87 26.24 14.19
N VAL A 307 -7.53 25.13 14.51
CA VAL A 307 -8.82 25.10 15.19
C VAL A 307 -8.59 25.02 16.70
N PHE A 308 -8.89 26.11 17.40
CA PHE A 308 -8.79 26.22 18.85
C PHE A 308 -10.17 26.21 19.50
N ASP A 309 -10.22 25.90 20.81
CA ASP A 309 -11.48 25.76 21.57
C ASP A 309 -12.36 27.02 21.53
N GLU A 310 -11.78 28.18 21.23
CA GLU A 310 -12.46 29.48 21.11
C GLU A 310 -13.26 29.66 19.80
N TYR A 311 -13.07 28.78 18.80
CA TYR A 311 -13.69 28.88 17.47
C TYR A 311 -14.97 28.05 17.30
N VAL A 312 -15.36 27.24 18.28
CA VAL A 312 -16.60 26.43 18.21
C VAL A 312 -17.77 27.29 18.67
N LEU A 313 -18.39 28.03 17.75
CA LEU A 313 -19.71 28.63 17.96
C LEU A 313 -20.77 27.57 17.65
N LEU A 314 -21.48 27.12 18.68
CA LEU A 314 -22.67 26.25 18.60
C LEU A 314 -23.84 26.94 17.87
#